data_AF-A0A8T7LS01-F1
#
_entry.id   AF-A0A8T7LS01-F1
#
_cell.length_a   1.000
_cell.length_b   1.000
_cell.length_c   1.000
_cell.angle_alpha   90.00
_cell.angle_beta   90.00
_cell.angle_gamma   90.00
#
_symmetry.space_group_name_H-M   'P 1'
#
loop_
_entity.id
_entity.type
_entity.pdbx_description
1 polymer ?
#
loop_
_entity_poly.entity_id
_entity_poly.type
_entity_poly.pdbx_seq_one_letter_code
_entity_poly.pdbx_strand_id
1 'polypeptide(L)'
;MTDQLGYRKKFGVIIPSTNTIVEPEFYRMTVPGVTPHISRIHIRDQKLDSDEAFVRLLEQIRVEIQYAVERVMTAEPDYMVMGM
;
A
#
# COMPACT_ATOMS: atom_id res chain seq x y z
N MET A 1 -23.70 -4.84 -0.31
CA MET A 1 -23.72 -4.91 -1.79
C MET A 1 -22.45 -5.61 -2.21
N THR A 2 -22.52 -6.67 -3.02
CA THR A 2 -21.32 -7.39 -3.45
C THR A 2 -20.58 -6.57 -4.51
N ASP A 3 -19.26 -6.42 -4.36
CA ASP A 3 -18.42 -5.73 -5.35
C ASP A 3 -18.54 -6.40 -6.73
N GLN A 4 -18.58 -5.61 -7.81
CA GLN A 4 -18.78 -6.15 -9.16
C GLN A 4 -17.56 -6.93 -9.69
N LEU A 5 -16.35 -6.50 -9.37
CA LEU A 5 -15.10 -7.12 -9.85
C LEU A 5 -14.42 -7.92 -8.74
N GLY A 6 -14.45 -7.42 -7.51
CA GLY A 6 -13.95 -8.07 -6.29
C GLY A 6 -14.97 -8.97 -5.61
N TYR A 7 -15.87 -9.62 -6.38
CA TYR A 7 -17.00 -10.39 -5.83
C TYR A 7 -16.60 -11.57 -4.95
N ARG A 8 -15.34 -12.03 -5.01
CA ARG A 8 -14.79 -13.02 -4.06
C ARG A 8 -14.07 -12.33 -2.93
N LYS A 9 -13.08 -11.48 -3.24
CA LYS A 9 -12.23 -10.79 -2.26
C LYS A 9 -11.64 -9.48 -2.78
N LYS A 10 -11.43 -8.52 -1.88
CA LYS A 10 -10.67 -7.29 -2.10
C LYS A 10 -9.42 -7.29 -1.23
N PHE A 11 -8.26 -7.04 -1.84
CA PHE A 11 -6.99 -6.93 -1.12
C PHE A 11 -6.62 -5.46 -1.02
N GLY A 12 -6.47 -4.93 0.19
CA GLY A 12 -5.87 -3.64 0.41
C GLY A 12 -4.35 -3.81 0.44
N VAL A 13 -3.64 -3.19 -0.51
CA VAL A 13 -2.19 -3.36 -0.65
C VAL A 13 -1.52 -2.01 -0.43
N ILE A 14 -0.72 -1.90 0.62
CA ILE A 14 0.11 -0.71 0.88
C ILE A 14 1.54 -0.96 0.40
N ILE A 15 2.08 -0.01 -0.37
CA ILE A 15 3.43 -0.09 -0.94
C ILE A 15 4.15 1.26 -0.86
N PRO A 16 5.49 1.32 -0.82
CA PRO A 16 6.22 2.57 -0.98
C PRO A 16 5.81 3.32 -2.26
N SER A 17 5.76 4.65 -2.22
CA SER A 17 5.39 5.45 -3.39
C SER A 17 6.33 5.24 -4.58
N THR A 18 7.58 4.86 -4.33
CA THR A 18 8.60 4.52 -5.33
C THR A 18 8.55 3.07 -5.81
N ASN A 19 7.71 2.21 -5.22
CA ASN A 19 7.60 0.82 -5.67
C ASN A 19 6.89 0.77 -7.03
N THR A 20 7.56 0.16 -8.01
CA THR A 20 7.11 0.01 -9.40
C THR A 20 6.87 -1.44 -9.79
N ILE A 21 7.00 -2.40 -8.87
CA ILE A 21 6.98 -3.84 -9.15
C ILE A 21 5.70 -4.48 -8.62
N VAL A 22 5.34 -4.23 -7.36
CA VAL A 22 4.26 -4.95 -6.67
C VAL A 22 2.92 -4.74 -7.37
N GLU A 23 2.58 -3.51 -7.73
CA GLU A 23 1.32 -3.21 -8.42
C GLU A 23 1.18 -3.95 -9.78
N PRO A 24 2.13 -3.84 -10.73
CA PRO A 24 2.00 -4.58 -11.99
C PRO A 24 2.07 -6.10 -11.81
N GLU A 25 2.82 -6.62 -10.84
CA GLU A 25 2.82 -8.06 -10.55
C GLU A 25 1.48 -8.56 -9.99
N PHE A 26 0.85 -7.81 -9.09
CA PHE A 26 -0.50 -8.10 -8.60
C PHE A 26 -1.50 -8.18 -9.76
N TYR A 27 -1.45 -7.25 -10.71
CA TYR A 27 -2.32 -7.29 -11.89
C TYR A 27 -2.01 -8.48 -12.81
N ARG A 28 -0.74 -8.84 -12.99
CA ARG A 28 -0.33 -10.02 -13.79
C ARG A 28 -0.75 -11.34 -13.15
N MET A 29 -0.81 -11.41 -11.83
CA MET A 29 -1.20 -12.60 -11.06
C MET A 29 -2.68 -12.61 -10.64
N THR A 30 -3.52 -11.78 -11.28
CA THR A 30 -4.93 -11.63 -10.90
C THR A 30 -5.66 -12.98 -10.92
N VAL A 31 -6.43 -13.23 -9.87
CA VAL A 31 -7.36 -14.35 -9.78
C VAL A 31 -8.78 -13.83 -10.05
N PRO A 32 -9.61 -14.49 -10.89
CA PRO A 32 -10.96 -14.03 -11.17
C PRO A 32 -11.78 -13.80 -9.89
N GLY A 33 -12.36 -12.61 -9.75
CA GLY A 33 -13.14 -12.18 -8.59
C GLY A 33 -12.32 -11.63 -7.42
N VAL A 34 -11.00 -11.53 -7.55
CA VAL A 34 -10.11 -10.96 -6.53
C VAL A 34 -9.44 -9.70 -7.07
N THR A 35 -9.65 -8.56 -6.42
CA THR A 35 -9.10 -7.27 -6.88
C THR A 35 -8.12 -6.68 -5.86
N PRO A 36 -6.91 -6.25 -6.30
CA PRO A 36 -5.99 -5.47 -5.48
C PRO A 36 -6.36 -3.98 -5.53
N HIS A 37 -6.34 -3.31 -4.38
CA HIS A 37 -6.55 -1.87 -4.23
C HIS A 37 -5.31 -1.25 -3.59
N ILE A 38 -4.56 -0.49 -4.38
CA ILE A 38 -3.24 0.01 -3.99
C ILE A 38 -3.35 1.36 -3.29
N SER A 39 -2.66 1.51 -2.16
CA SER A 39 -2.45 2.79 -1.48
C SER A 39 -0.95 3.00 -1.24
N ARG A 40 -0.46 4.21 -1.54
CA ARG A 40 0.98 4.49 -1.54
C ARG A 40 1.42 5.17 -0.25
N ILE A 41 2.47 4.63 0.37
CA ILE A 41 3.19 5.23 1.49
C ILE A 41 4.08 6.32 0.90
N HIS A 42 3.75 7.59 1.14
CA HIS A 42 4.47 8.71 0.54
C HIS A 42 5.75 9.03 1.31
N ILE A 43 6.90 8.70 0.73
CA ILE A 43 8.21 9.00 1.32
C ILE A 43 8.80 10.21 0.57
N ARG A 44 8.91 11.35 1.27
CA ARG A 44 9.34 12.64 0.69
C ARG A 44 10.85 12.75 0.53
N ASP A 45 11.60 12.29 1.53
CA ASP A 45 13.05 12.33 1.55
C ASP A 45 13.58 10.93 1.87
N GLN A 46 14.60 10.48 1.15
CA GLN A 46 15.29 9.20 1.38
C GLN A 46 16.78 9.41 1.65
N LYS A 47 17.22 10.66 1.86
CA LYS A 47 18.61 10.96 2.16
C LYS A 47 18.95 10.49 3.58
N LEU A 48 19.85 9.53 3.64
CA LEU A 48 20.38 8.93 4.86
C LEU A 48 21.80 9.46 5.07
N ASP A 49 21.93 10.76 5.30
CA ASP A 49 23.22 11.43 5.47
C ASP A 49 23.63 11.58 6.94
N SER A 50 22.73 11.26 7.87
CA SER A 50 22.92 11.37 9.32
C SER A 50 21.97 10.45 10.08
N ASP A 51 22.32 10.12 11.32
CA ASP A 51 21.46 9.35 12.23
C ASP A 51 20.14 10.09 12.50
N GLU A 52 20.19 11.43 12.64
CA GLU A 52 18.99 12.24 12.81
C GLU A 52 18.10 12.22 11.56
N ALA A 53 18.68 12.17 10.35
CA ALA A 53 17.90 12.02 9.12
C ALA A 53 17.21 10.65 9.06
N PHE A 54 17.89 9.59 9.51
CA PHE A 54 17.30 8.26 9.60
C PHE A 54 16.13 8.22 10.58
N VAL A 55 16.26 8.81 11.76
CA VAL A 55 15.15 8.88 12.75
C VAL A 55 13.96 9.65 12.17
N ARG A 56 14.18 10.81 11.54
CA ARG A 56 13.11 11.58 10.89
C ARG A 56 12.41 10.79 9.78
N LEU A 57 13.17 10.04 8.99
CA LEU A 57 12.63 9.15 7.96
C LEU A 57 11.71 8.09 8.58
N LEU A 58 12.13 7.45 9.68
CA LEU A 58 11.32 6.43 10.36
C LEU A 58 10.02 7.02 10.92
N GLU A 59 10.08 8.21 11.52
CA GLU A 59 8.88 8.91 12.00
C GLU A 59 7.93 9.25 10.85
N GLN A 60 8.45 9.77 9.74
CA GLN A 60 7.66 10.05 8.55
C GLN A 60 6.99 8.79 8.01
N ILE A 61 7.73 7.69 7.88
CA ILE A 61 7.18 6.41 7.37
C ILE A 61 6.04 5.93 8.27
N ARG A 62 6.16 6.01 9.59
CA ARG A 62 5.10 5.59 10.52
C ARG A 62 3.81 6.37 10.31
N VAL A 63 3.89 7.69 10.15
CA VAL A 63 2.74 8.56 9.87
C VAL A 63 2.12 8.24 8.50
N GLU A 64 2.95 8.08 7.47
CA GLU A 64 2.48 7.86 6.11
C GLU A 64 1.90 6.45 5.91
N ILE A 65 2.35 5.45 6.68
CA ILE A 65 1.69 4.14 6.76
C ILE A 65 0.26 4.29 7.29
N GLN A 66 0.04 5.07 8.36
CA GLN A 66 -1.31 5.27 8.90
C GLN A 66 -2.23 5.89 7.83
N TYR A 67 -1.78 6.94 7.14
CA TYR A 67 -2.56 7.53 6.05
C TYR A 67 -2.80 6.56 4.88
N ALA A 68 -1.82 5.73 4.52
CA ALA A 68 -2.00 4.74 3.47
C ALA A 68 -3.06 3.70 3.85
N VAL A 69 -3.05 3.25 5.11
CA VAL A 69 -4.05 2.33 5.67
C VAL A 69 -5.43 2.97 5.71
N GLU A 70 -5.56 4.17 6.26
CA GLU A 70 -6.85 4.88 6.33
C GLU A 70 -7.51 5.01 4.95
N ARG A 71 -6.71 5.37 3.93
CA ARG A 71 -7.19 5.50 2.54
C ARG A 71 -7.70 4.17 2.00
N VAL A 72 -6.94 3.09 2.11
CA VAL A 72 -7.32 1.79 1.52
C VAL A 72 -8.49 1.15 2.25
N MET A 73 -8.63 1.39 3.56
CA MET A 73 -9.75 0.90 4.35
C MET A 73 -11.11 1.45 3.89
N THR A 74 -11.15 2.61 3.21
CA THR A 74 -12.39 3.12 2.61
C THR A 74 -12.94 2.24 1.48
N ALA A 75 -12.09 1.40 0.88
CA ALA A 75 -12.50 0.39 -0.10
C ALA A 75 -13.03 -0.89 0.55
N GLU A 76 -13.11 -0.96 1.88
CA GLU A 76 -13.57 -2.12 2.66
C GLU A 76 -12.88 -3.44 2.23
N PRO A 77 -11.54 -3.53 2.28
CA PRO A 77 -10.83 -4.74 1.86
C PRO A 77 -11.06 -5.91 2.83
N ASP A 78 -11.05 -7.13 2.31
CA ASP A 78 -11.11 -8.35 3.12
C ASP A 78 -9.77 -8.70 3.77
N TYR A 79 -8.66 -8.34 3.10
CA TYR A 79 -7.30 -8.64 3.54
C TYR A 79 -6.39 -7.42 3.36
N MET A 80 -5.46 -7.27 4.29
CA MET A 80 -4.39 -6.28 4.19
C MET A 80 -3.06 -6.93 3.85
N VAL A 81 -2.37 -6.35 2.87
CA VAL A 81 -1.04 -6.75 2.41
C VAL A 81 -0.11 -5.56 2.49
N MET A 82 1.06 -5.76 3.10
CA MET A 82 2.16 -4.79 3.09
C MET A 82 3.20 -5.27 2.08
N GLY A 83 3.30 -4.59 0.94
CA GLY A 83 4.34 -4.84 -0.07
C GLY A 83 5.54 -3.96 0.21
N MET A 84 6.48 -4.47 1.01
CA MET A 84 7.79 -3.86 1.24
C MET A 84 8.84 -4.47 0.32
#